data_AF-A0A951A1D4-F1
#
_entry.id   AF-A0A951A1D4-F1
#
_cell.length_a   1.000
_cell.length_b   1.000
_cell.length_c   1.000
_cell.angle_alpha   90.00
_cell.angle_beta   90.00
_cell.angle_gamma   90.00
#
_symmetry.space_group_name_H-M   'P 1'
#
loop_
_entity.id
_entity.type
_entity.pdbx_description
1 polymer ?
#
loop_
_entity_poly.entity_id
_entity_poly.type
_entity_poly.pdbx_seq_one_letter_code
_entity_poly.pdbx_strand_id
1 'polypeptide(L)'
;FCTGKKAILIVEEGQPDFIEQAVNTILRRADIQTRVHGKDMLSMAGEYTGAVVRDGLKRFVAHYRRDMLPEERPVEGDNSRKSAMAAVNAQVQPRPPSFCTGCPERPIFTAMKLVERELGPHHVSCDIGCHLFSIFPPFNIGATTMGYGLGGAGASAFNVKADKRVISIMGDGGFWHNGLASSVGNAVFNKSDNVIIVVDNGYTSATGGQDIPSSFWNNPIRATRNSIEKAVRGVGVEWARTITRTYDLTKMRDTLKEALTTSEKGPKVIVAQSECMLNKQRRVRPQMRAAVERGERIVRERFGVDADTCTGDHSCIRLSGCPSLTIAPHPDPLRKEPVTKVLDSCVGCGLCGEVAHAAKLCPSFYRASIIENPTQWDQMKARLRDAVIGFFQRRLARKTAFA
;
A
#
# COMPACT_ATOMS: atom_id res chain seq x y z
N PHE A 1 30.24 -18.79 -7.24
CA PHE A 1 30.60 -17.42 -7.68
C PHE A 1 31.98 -16.99 -7.18
N CYS A 2 32.23 -17.01 -5.87
CA CYS A 2 33.47 -16.46 -5.29
C CYS A 2 34.74 -17.27 -5.58
N THR A 3 34.62 -18.56 -5.88
CA THR A 3 35.74 -19.44 -6.25
C THR A 3 36.54 -18.88 -7.43
N GLY A 4 37.86 -18.79 -7.27
CA GLY A 4 38.78 -18.27 -8.30
C GLY A 4 38.79 -16.74 -8.47
N LYS A 5 38.03 -16.00 -7.66
CA LYS A 5 38.08 -14.52 -7.65
C LYS A 5 39.13 -14.04 -6.64
N LYS A 6 39.85 -12.96 -6.98
CA LYS A 6 40.80 -12.32 -6.05
C LYS A 6 40.08 -11.67 -4.87
N ALA A 7 39.00 -10.94 -5.18
CA ALA A 7 38.18 -10.26 -4.20
C ALA A 7 36.74 -10.04 -4.70
N ILE A 8 35.85 -9.73 -3.77
CA ILE A 8 34.48 -9.26 -4.00
C ILE A 8 34.20 -8.02 -3.15
N LEU A 9 33.32 -7.15 -3.64
CA LEU A 9 32.79 -6.00 -2.90
C LEU A 9 31.32 -6.25 -2.58
N ILE A 10 30.97 -6.14 -1.31
CA ILE A 10 29.61 -6.23 -0.79
C ILE A 10 29.05 -4.82 -0.69
N VAL A 11 28.02 -4.54 -1.50
CA VAL A 11 27.27 -3.28 -1.42
C VAL A 11 26.08 -3.52 -0.49
N GLU A 12 26.29 -3.25 0.78
CA GLU A 12 25.27 -3.33 1.83
C GLU A 12 25.10 -1.96 2.49
N GLU A 13 23.87 -1.45 2.53
CA GLU A 13 23.53 -0.22 3.23
C GLU A 13 23.06 -0.52 4.66
N GLY A 14 23.43 0.33 5.62
CA GLY A 14 23.09 0.16 7.04
C GLY A 14 24.22 -0.36 7.93
N GLN A 15 23.96 -0.41 9.23
CA GLN A 15 24.86 -0.90 10.28
C GLN A 15 24.08 -1.83 11.23
N PRO A 16 24.63 -2.97 11.64
CA PRO A 16 25.93 -3.53 11.25
C PRO A 16 25.91 -4.17 9.84
N ASP A 17 27.10 -4.51 9.34
CA ASP A 17 27.38 -5.14 8.04
C ASP A 17 27.06 -6.64 8.02
N PHE A 18 25.78 -6.98 8.21
CA PHE A 18 25.32 -8.37 8.36
C PHE A 18 25.65 -9.26 7.15
N ILE A 19 25.47 -8.76 5.93
CA ILE A 19 25.74 -9.53 4.70
C ILE A 19 27.25 -9.71 4.55
N GLU A 20 28.04 -8.67 4.79
CA GLU A 20 29.50 -8.76 4.75
C GLU A 20 30.05 -9.82 5.72
N GLN A 21 29.56 -9.80 6.97
CA GLN A 21 29.94 -10.78 8.00
C GLN A 21 29.49 -12.21 7.65
N ALA A 22 28.25 -12.36 7.15
CA ALA A 22 27.71 -13.66 6.76
C ALA A 22 28.50 -14.27 5.60
N VAL A 23 28.84 -13.47 4.58
CA VAL A 23 29.63 -13.92 3.44
C VAL A 23 31.04 -14.30 3.86
N ASN A 24 31.70 -13.50 4.72
CA ASN A 24 32.99 -13.86 5.30
C ASN A 24 32.93 -15.24 5.99
N THR A 25 31.91 -15.47 6.82
CA THR A 25 31.72 -16.74 7.54
C THR A 25 31.54 -17.92 6.57
N ILE A 26 30.69 -17.76 5.55
CA ILE A 26 30.43 -18.81 4.55
C ILE A 26 31.72 -19.16 3.79
N LEU A 27 32.47 -18.15 3.34
CA LEU A 27 33.69 -18.39 2.57
C LEU A 27 34.78 -19.06 3.42
N ARG A 28 34.96 -18.66 4.68
CA ARG A 28 35.94 -19.30 5.57
C ARG A 28 35.56 -20.74 5.91
N ARG A 29 34.28 -21.05 6.11
CA ARG A 29 33.81 -22.44 6.33
C ARG A 29 34.02 -23.34 5.11
N ALA A 30 33.95 -22.78 3.92
CA ALA A 30 34.19 -23.51 2.67
C ALA A 30 35.67 -23.49 2.22
N ASP A 31 36.58 -22.99 3.07
CA ASP A 31 38.01 -22.77 2.78
C ASP A 31 38.28 -22.00 1.46
N ILE A 32 37.42 -21.04 1.14
CA ILE A 32 37.57 -20.16 -0.03
C ILE A 32 38.26 -18.87 0.41
N GLN A 33 39.43 -18.59 -0.16
CA GLN A 33 40.33 -17.51 0.26
C GLN A 33 40.06 -16.13 -0.38
N THR A 34 39.02 -16.01 -1.22
CA THR A 34 38.58 -14.74 -1.82
C THR A 34 38.43 -13.64 -0.76
N ARG A 35 39.01 -12.47 -0.97
CA ARG A 35 38.89 -11.32 -0.05
C ARG A 35 37.49 -10.70 -0.16
N VAL A 36 36.90 -10.36 0.98
CA VAL A 36 35.60 -9.69 1.05
C VAL A 36 35.84 -8.27 1.52
N HIS A 37 35.33 -7.31 0.77
CA HIS A 37 35.30 -5.90 1.12
C HIS A 37 33.87 -5.41 1.19
N GLY A 38 33.63 -4.36 1.94
CA GLY A 38 32.33 -3.68 1.98
C GLY A 38 32.50 -2.35 2.70
N LYS A 39 32.34 -2.34 4.02
CA LYS A 39 32.39 -1.11 4.85
C LYS A 39 33.78 -0.50 5.01
N ASP A 40 34.83 -1.21 4.62
CA ASP A 40 36.17 -0.66 4.51
C ASP A 40 36.35 0.21 3.24
N MET A 41 35.52 -0.02 2.21
CA MET A 41 35.54 0.70 0.94
C MET A 41 34.35 1.66 0.77
N LEU A 42 33.22 1.34 1.40
CA LEU A 42 31.95 2.09 1.39
C LEU A 42 31.65 2.67 2.78
N SER A 43 30.78 3.67 2.88
CA SER A 43 30.50 4.30 4.18
C SER A 43 29.78 3.36 5.15
N MET A 44 30.16 3.39 6.44
CA MET A 44 29.49 2.59 7.46
C MET A 44 28.03 3.02 7.67
N ALA A 45 27.79 4.33 7.67
CA ALA A 45 26.48 4.94 7.92
C ALA A 45 26.08 5.90 6.79
N GLY A 46 24.79 6.26 6.77
CA GLY A 46 24.18 7.14 5.78
C GLY A 46 23.62 6.40 4.57
N GLU A 47 22.94 7.14 3.71
CA GLU A 47 22.32 6.63 2.47
C GLU A 47 23.38 6.42 1.39
N TYR A 48 23.34 5.28 0.70
CA TYR A 48 24.22 5.00 -0.42
C TYR A 48 23.75 5.73 -1.67
N THR A 49 24.06 7.03 -1.73
CA THR A 49 23.87 7.81 -2.95
C THR A 49 24.75 7.27 -4.08
N GLY A 50 24.40 7.59 -5.33
CA GLY A 50 25.20 7.20 -6.49
C GLY A 50 26.66 7.69 -6.42
N ALA A 51 26.92 8.79 -5.71
CA ALA A 51 28.29 9.27 -5.46
C ALA A 51 29.05 8.34 -4.50
N VAL A 52 28.45 7.97 -3.37
CA VAL A 52 29.04 7.07 -2.37
C VAL A 52 29.39 5.72 -3.00
N VAL A 53 28.44 5.13 -3.74
CA VAL A 53 28.65 3.83 -4.41
C VAL A 53 29.73 3.93 -5.48
N ARG A 54 29.70 4.99 -6.31
CA ARG A 54 30.74 5.23 -7.33
C ARG A 54 32.12 5.34 -6.69
N ASP A 55 32.26 6.10 -5.61
CA ASP A 55 33.56 6.35 -5.00
C ASP A 55 34.09 5.10 -4.28
N GLY A 56 33.22 4.30 -3.65
CA GLY A 56 33.60 2.99 -3.12
C GLY A 56 33.99 1.98 -4.20
N LEU A 57 33.25 1.94 -5.32
CA LEU A 57 33.62 1.13 -6.49
C LEU A 57 34.97 1.56 -7.07
N LYS A 58 35.22 2.87 -7.18
CA LYS A 58 36.52 3.39 -7.61
C LYS A 58 37.65 2.92 -6.71
N ARG A 59 37.48 2.97 -5.38
CA ARG A 59 38.48 2.46 -4.42
C ARG A 59 38.75 0.96 -4.61
N PHE A 60 37.69 0.16 -4.74
CA PHE A 60 37.81 -1.27 -4.95
C PHE A 60 38.52 -1.61 -6.27
N VAL A 61 38.13 -0.97 -7.38
CA VAL A 61 38.76 -1.18 -8.69
C VAL A 61 40.20 -0.66 -8.69
N ALA A 62 40.49 0.48 -8.06
CA ALA A 62 41.87 0.98 -7.91
C ALA A 62 42.79 -0.04 -7.23
N HIS A 63 42.27 -0.76 -6.24
CA HIS A 63 43.04 -1.74 -5.47
C HIS A 63 43.32 -3.02 -6.26
N TYR A 64 42.37 -3.52 -7.06
CA TYR A 64 42.47 -4.84 -7.70
C TYR A 64 42.69 -4.83 -9.22
N ARG A 65 42.25 -3.78 -9.91
CA ARG A 65 42.23 -3.62 -11.38
C ARG A 65 42.37 -2.15 -11.78
N ARG A 66 43.47 -1.52 -11.36
CA ARG A 66 43.75 -0.10 -11.66
C ARG A 66 43.74 0.21 -13.16
N ASP A 67 44.08 -0.79 -13.98
CA ASP A 67 44.02 -0.74 -15.45
C ASP A 67 42.61 -0.54 -16.01
N MET A 68 41.56 -0.82 -15.24
CA MET A 68 40.16 -0.61 -15.62
C MET A 68 39.64 0.79 -15.25
N LEU A 69 40.41 1.60 -14.53
CA LEU A 69 39.99 2.95 -14.20
C LEU A 69 40.19 3.87 -15.41
N PRO A 70 39.17 4.68 -15.78
CA PRO A 70 39.36 5.69 -16.79
C PRO A 70 40.39 6.72 -16.32
N GLU A 71 41.18 7.27 -17.25
CA GLU A 71 42.01 8.45 -16.96
C GLU A 71 41.12 9.58 -16.43
N GLU A 72 41.52 10.15 -15.30
CA GLU A 72 40.78 11.25 -14.67
C GLU A 72 40.83 12.48 -15.58
N ARG A 73 39.73 12.72 -16.31
CA ARG A 73 39.51 14.04 -16.91
C ARG A 73 39.16 15.02 -15.79
N PRO A 74 39.79 16.20 -15.74
CA PRO A 74 39.37 17.25 -14.82
C PRO A 74 37.89 17.54 -15.07
N VAL A 75 37.06 17.39 -14.04
CA VAL A 75 35.66 17.77 -14.12
C VAL A 75 35.63 19.29 -14.00
N GLU A 76 35.41 19.99 -15.12
CA GLU A 76 35.20 21.44 -15.11
C GLU A 76 34.01 21.78 -14.19
N GLY A 77 34.32 22.47 -13.08
CA GLY A 77 33.38 23.22 -12.25
C GLY A 77 32.17 22.46 -11.67
N ASP A 78 32.15 22.34 -10.34
CA ASP A 78 31.04 21.84 -9.51
C ASP A 78 29.64 22.46 -9.85
N ASN A 79 29.62 23.63 -10.48
CA ASN A 79 28.40 24.31 -10.92
C ASN A 79 27.61 23.57 -12.03
N SER A 80 28.26 22.77 -12.88
CA SER A 80 27.58 22.03 -13.97
C SER A 80 26.67 20.92 -13.45
N ARG A 81 27.07 20.28 -12.34
CA ARG A 81 26.30 19.19 -11.72
C ARG A 81 25.10 19.72 -10.95
N LYS A 82 25.30 20.84 -10.24
CA LYS A 82 24.23 21.51 -9.49
C LYS A 82 23.16 22.08 -10.42
N SER A 83 23.56 22.67 -11.55
CA SER A 83 22.62 23.15 -12.58
C SER A 83 21.88 22.00 -13.26
N ALA A 84 22.58 20.90 -13.60
CA ALA A 84 21.95 19.70 -14.17
C ALA A 84 20.96 19.05 -13.19
N MET A 85 21.31 18.93 -11.90
CA MET A 85 20.39 18.43 -10.88
C MET A 85 19.16 19.32 -10.73
N ALA A 86 19.32 20.65 -10.75
CA ALA A 86 18.20 21.58 -10.70
C ALA A 86 17.27 21.43 -11.92
N ALA A 87 17.83 21.31 -13.12
CA ALA A 87 17.07 21.10 -14.35
C ALA A 87 16.29 19.77 -14.35
N VAL A 88 16.89 18.69 -13.84
CA VAL A 88 16.24 17.38 -13.73
C VAL A 88 15.18 17.38 -12.65
N ASN A 89 15.46 17.94 -11.46
CA ASN A 89 14.51 17.99 -10.35
C ASN A 89 13.23 18.75 -10.72
N ALA A 90 13.30 19.74 -11.60
CA ALA A 90 12.12 20.43 -12.12
C ALA A 90 11.18 19.53 -12.96
N GLN A 91 11.68 18.41 -13.48
CA GLN A 91 10.91 17.46 -14.30
C GLN A 91 10.50 16.19 -13.55
N VAL A 92 11.16 15.88 -12.43
CA VAL A 92 10.89 14.66 -11.66
C VAL A 92 9.80 14.93 -10.62
N GLN A 93 8.63 14.34 -10.84
CA GLN A 93 7.56 14.38 -9.86
C GLN A 93 7.95 13.63 -8.57
N PRO A 94 7.61 14.17 -7.38
CA PRO A 94 7.87 13.48 -6.13
C PRO A 94 7.11 12.15 -6.09
N ARG A 95 7.74 11.11 -5.53
CA ARG A 95 7.15 9.79 -5.33
C ARG A 95 6.99 9.52 -3.84
N PRO A 96 6.03 10.18 -3.17
CA PRO A 96 5.81 9.93 -1.75
C PRO A 96 5.38 8.47 -1.55
N PRO A 97 5.72 7.87 -0.39
CA PRO A 97 5.22 6.56 -0.01
C PRO A 97 3.68 6.50 -0.15
N SER A 98 3.17 5.44 -0.77
CA SER A 98 1.73 5.26 -0.97
C SER A 98 1.36 3.78 -0.91
N PHE A 99 0.07 3.52 -0.70
CA PHE A 99 -0.47 2.17 -0.66
C PHE A 99 -0.46 1.51 -2.04
N CYS A 100 -0.28 0.18 -2.07
CA CYS A 100 -0.37 -0.61 -3.30
C CYS A 100 -1.73 -0.45 -4.01
N THR A 101 -1.77 -0.78 -5.30
CA THR A 101 -3.03 -0.90 -6.03
C THR A 101 -3.94 -1.91 -5.36
N GLY A 102 -5.16 -1.49 -5.04
CA GLY A 102 -6.14 -2.33 -4.36
C GLY A 102 -5.75 -2.69 -2.92
N CYS A 103 -4.92 -1.90 -2.25
CA CYS A 103 -4.62 -2.11 -0.83
C CYS A 103 -5.91 -2.06 0.03
N PRO A 104 -6.12 -3.02 0.95
CA PRO A 104 -7.29 -3.08 1.83
C PRO A 104 -7.33 -2.00 2.91
N GLU A 105 -6.29 -1.19 3.06
CA GLU A 105 -6.23 -0.13 4.06
C GLU A 105 -6.80 1.19 3.55
N ARG A 106 -6.80 1.39 2.22
CA ARG A 106 -7.38 2.58 1.58
C ARG A 106 -8.84 2.86 2.00
N PRO A 107 -9.76 1.86 2.04
CA PRO A 107 -11.12 2.08 2.52
C PRO A 107 -11.21 2.57 3.96
N ILE A 108 -10.26 2.20 4.83
CA ILE A 108 -10.23 2.66 6.23
C ILE A 108 -10.02 4.17 6.26
N PHE A 109 -9.04 4.67 5.50
CA PHE A 109 -8.76 6.10 5.42
C PHE A 109 -9.81 6.87 4.62
N THR A 110 -10.40 6.25 3.59
CA THR A 110 -11.59 6.82 2.94
C THR A 110 -12.72 7.00 3.95
N ALA A 111 -13.02 5.98 4.77
CA ALA A 111 -14.04 6.05 5.81
C ALA A 111 -13.74 7.16 6.81
N MET A 112 -12.49 7.29 7.26
CA MET A 112 -12.05 8.38 8.12
C MET A 112 -12.30 9.75 7.48
N LYS A 113 -11.93 9.97 6.20
CA LYS A 113 -12.22 11.24 5.50
C LYS A 113 -13.70 11.57 5.44
N LEU A 114 -14.55 10.56 5.27
CA LEU A 114 -16.01 10.76 5.26
C LEU A 114 -16.53 11.12 6.65
N VAL A 115 -16.04 10.46 7.71
CA VAL A 115 -16.39 10.78 9.09
C VAL A 115 -15.89 12.16 9.51
N GLU A 116 -14.67 12.55 9.10
CA GLU A 116 -14.11 13.89 9.39
C GLU A 116 -14.90 15.02 8.76
N ARG A 117 -15.63 14.79 7.66
CA ARG A 117 -16.54 15.80 7.09
C ARG A 117 -17.70 16.12 8.02
N GLU A 118 -18.11 15.17 8.85
CA GLU A 118 -19.24 15.30 9.76
C GLU A 118 -18.79 15.67 11.18
N LEU A 119 -17.73 15.05 11.68
CA LEU A 119 -17.24 15.21 13.05
C LEU A 119 -16.03 16.16 13.16
N GLY A 120 -15.51 16.65 12.04
CA GLY A 120 -14.26 17.39 11.95
C GLY A 120 -13.02 16.50 12.14
N PRO A 121 -11.81 17.07 12.09
CA PRO A 121 -10.56 16.31 12.25
C PRO A 121 -10.41 15.75 13.66
N HIS A 122 -9.71 14.61 13.76
CA HIS A 122 -9.34 13.95 15.01
C HIS A 122 -7.82 13.86 15.15
N HIS A 123 -7.31 13.79 16.38
CA HIS A 123 -5.93 13.38 16.59
C HIS A 123 -5.79 11.89 16.23
N VAL A 124 -4.81 11.57 15.38
CA VAL A 124 -4.56 10.19 14.92
C VAL A 124 -3.12 9.80 15.21
N SER A 125 -2.93 8.86 16.13
CA SER A 125 -1.63 8.27 16.45
C SER A 125 -1.42 7.02 15.61
N CYS A 126 -0.44 7.03 14.71
CA CYS A 126 -0.19 5.91 13.79
C CYS A 126 1.10 5.18 14.16
N ASP A 127 1.05 3.85 14.23
CA ASP A 127 2.26 3.03 14.28
C ASP A 127 2.97 2.96 12.91
N ILE A 128 4.23 2.56 12.91
CA ILE A 128 4.97 2.20 11.70
C ILE A 128 4.33 0.96 11.08
N GLY A 129 3.90 1.10 9.83
CA GLY A 129 3.27 0.07 9.01
C GLY A 129 2.78 0.70 7.71
N CYS A 130 2.09 -0.08 6.85
CA CYS A 130 1.54 0.47 5.61
C CYS A 130 0.55 1.62 5.88
N HIS A 131 -0.19 1.52 6.99
CA HIS A 131 -1.19 2.49 7.43
C HIS A 131 -0.60 3.87 7.72
N LEU A 132 0.70 3.95 8.05
CA LEU A 132 1.42 5.21 8.24
C LEU A 132 1.43 6.08 6.97
N PHE A 133 1.35 5.49 5.78
CA PHE A 133 1.34 6.26 4.53
C PHE A 133 0.11 7.15 4.35
N SER A 134 -0.90 7.01 5.22
CA SER A 134 -2.05 7.91 5.27
C SER A 134 -1.70 9.36 5.62
N ILE A 135 -0.53 9.62 6.20
CA ILE A 135 -0.05 11.00 6.45
C ILE A 135 0.17 11.79 5.16
N PHE A 136 0.42 11.10 4.05
CA PHE A 136 0.65 11.72 2.76
C PHE A 136 -0.66 11.95 1.97
N PRO A 137 -0.64 12.81 0.94
CA PRO A 137 -1.77 12.96 0.04
C PRO A 137 -2.22 11.63 -0.60
N PRO A 138 -3.53 11.45 -0.85
CA PRO A 138 -4.59 12.44 -0.65
C PRO A 138 -5.27 12.39 0.73
N PHE A 139 -4.88 11.45 1.61
CA PHE A 139 -5.56 11.26 2.88
C PHE A 139 -5.21 12.38 3.87
N ASN A 140 -3.91 12.67 4.04
CA ASN A 140 -3.42 13.66 5.01
C ASN A 140 -3.97 13.39 6.42
N ILE A 141 -3.92 12.12 6.86
CA ILE A 141 -4.41 11.64 8.15
C ILE A 141 -3.22 11.15 8.97
N GLY A 142 -3.02 11.75 10.14
CA GLY A 142 -2.00 11.37 11.11
C GLY A 142 -1.43 12.58 11.84
N ALA A 143 -1.04 12.37 13.09
CA ALA A 143 -0.50 13.41 13.97
C ALA A 143 0.82 12.99 14.60
N THR A 144 0.95 11.71 14.99
CA THR A 144 2.15 11.15 15.60
C THR A 144 2.53 9.83 14.94
N THR A 145 3.83 9.51 14.96
CA THR A 145 4.37 8.25 14.46
C THR A 145 5.02 7.50 15.60
N MET A 146 4.48 6.33 15.90
CA MET A 146 4.99 5.40 16.91
C MET A 146 5.43 4.09 16.22
N GLY A 147 6.04 3.16 16.94
CA GLY A 147 6.44 1.87 16.38
C GLY A 147 6.10 0.72 17.32
N TYR A 148 6.13 -0.51 16.81
CA TYR A 148 6.04 -1.73 17.62
C TYR A 148 4.78 -1.87 18.50
N GLY A 149 3.63 -1.34 18.07
CA GLY A 149 2.38 -1.45 18.82
C GLY A 149 2.14 -0.33 19.85
N LEU A 150 2.91 0.76 19.78
CA LEU A 150 2.89 1.84 20.77
C LEU A 150 1.94 2.99 20.40
N GLY A 151 1.22 2.92 19.27
CA GLY A 151 0.32 4.00 18.81
C GLY A 151 -0.74 4.38 19.85
N GLY A 152 -1.39 3.37 20.46
CA GLY A 152 -2.37 3.58 21.53
C GLY A 152 -1.73 4.09 22.83
N ALA A 153 -0.55 3.57 23.18
CA ALA A 153 0.23 4.03 24.32
C ALA A 153 0.63 5.51 24.17
N GLY A 154 1.12 5.92 23.00
CA GLY A 154 1.49 7.30 22.70
C GLY A 154 0.30 8.27 22.72
N ALA A 155 -0.90 7.78 22.40
CA ALA A 155 -2.14 8.54 22.48
C ALA A 155 -2.75 8.60 23.89
N SER A 156 -2.21 7.84 24.87
CA SER A 156 -2.80 7.72 26.21
C SER A 156 -2.90 9.05 26.97
N ALA A 157 -1.98 9.98 26.70
CA ALA A 157 -2.00 11.33 27.28
C ALA A 157 -3.27 12.12 26.95
N PHE A 158 -3.97 11.75 25.86
CA PHE A 158 -5.23 12.37 25.47
C PHE A 158 -6.46 11.69 26.08
N ASN A 159 -6.29 10.76 27.02
CA ASN A 159 -7.39 10.19 27.80
C ASN A 159 -7.88 11.17 28.87
N VAL A 160 -8.36 12.32 28.43
CA VAL A 160 -8.90 13.41 29.24
C VAL A 160 -10.33 13.74 28.78
N LYS A 161 -11.09 14.46 29.60
CA LYS A 161 -12.41 14.93 29.18
C LYS A 161 -12.25 15.93 28.03
N ALA A 162 -12.59 15.51 26.82
CA ALA A 162 -12.49 16.29 25.60
C ALA A 162 -13.71 16.03 24.70
N ASP A 163 -13.97 16.95 23.77
CA ASP A 163 -15.11 16.86 22.84
C ASP A 163 -14.93 15.76 21.78
N LYS A 164 -13.69 15.27 21.58
CA LYS A 164 -13.35 14.28 20.57
C LYS A 164 -12.47 13.18 21.13
N ARG A 165 -12.77 11.95 20.73
CA ARG A 165 -11.93 10.77 20.98
C ARG A 165 -10.71 10.79 20.07
N VAL A 166 -9.57 10.35 20.61
CA VAL A 166 -8.37 10.10 19.82
C VAL A 166 -8.48 8.75 19.12
N ILE A 167 -7.91 8.67 17.92
CA ILE A 167 -7.83 7.45 17.13
C ILE A 167 -6.37 6.97 17.15
N SER A 168 -6.16 5.69 17.42
CA SER A 168 -4.86 5.05 17.27
C SER A 168 -4.94 3.97 16.22
N ILE A 169 -3.98 3.92 15.30
CA ILE A 169 -3.95 2.94 14.21
C ILE A 169 -2.68 2.12 14.30
N MET A 170 -2.84 0.80 14.36
CA MET A 170 -1.73 -0.15 14.34
C MET A 170 -2.02 -1.29 13.37
N GLY A 171 -0.97 -1.87 12.80
CA GLY A 171 -1.07 -3.14 12.08
C GLY A 171 -1.14 -4.31 13.06
N ASP A 172 -1.68 -5.44 12.60
CA ASP A 172 -1.60 -6.75 13.23
C ASP A 172 -0.18 -7.12 13.71
N GLY A 173 0.86 -6.85 12.92
CA GLY A 173 2.25 -7.06 13.33
C GLY A 173 2.62 -6.26 14.58
N GLY A 174 2.23 -4.98 14.65
CA GLY A 174 2.44 -4.14 15.84
C GLY A 174 1.60 -4.60 17.03
N PHE A 175 0.36 -5.02 16.76
CA PHE A 175 -0.55 -5.57 17.76
C PHE A 175 0.04 -6.80 18.45
N TRP A 176 0.52 -7.78 17.69
CA TRP A 176 1.11 -9.01 18.23
C TRP A 176 2.52 -8.81 18.79
N HIS A 177 3.22 -7.74 18.42
CA HIS A 177 4.54 -7.43 18.97
C HIS A 177 4.44 -6.90 20.41
N ASN A 178 3.86 -5.71 20.62
CA ASN A 178 3.59 -5.19 21.97
C ASN A 178 2.20 -4.57 22.12
N GLY A 179 1.44 -4.39 21.03
CA GLY A 179 0.22 -3.58 21.06
C GLY A 179 -0.89 -4.14 21.95
N LEU A 180 -1.00 -5.47 22.10
CA LEU A 180 -1.94 -6.09 23.02
C LEU A 180 -1.72 -5.62 24.47
N ALA A 181 -0.47 -5.60 24.94
CA ALA A 181 -0.15 -5.21 26.31
C ALA A 181 -0.04 -3.69 26.47
N SER A 182 0.81 -3.06 25.65
CA SER A 182 1.19 -1.65 25.79
C SER A 182 0.10 -0.67 25.35
N SER A 183 -0.72 -1.03 24.37
CA SER A 183 -1.81 -0.18 23.88
C SER A 183 -3.17 -0.63 24.41
N VAL A 184 -3.60 -1.86 24.09
CA VAL A 184 -4.96 -2.31 24.43
C VAL A 184 -5.13 -2.57 25.93
N GLY A 185 -4.25 -3.36 26.53
CA GLY A 185 -4.31 -3.67 27.97
C GLY A 185 -4.18 -2.41 28.82
N ASN A 186 -3.26 -1.51 28.46
CA ASN A 186 -3.13 -0.22 29.13
C ASN A 186 -4.40 0.65 28.97
N ALA A 187 -5.02 0.67 27.79
CA ALA A 187 -6.28 1.39 27.56
C ALA A 187 -7.43 0.84 28.41
N VAL A 188 -7.51 -0.48 28.59
CA VAL A 188 -8.48 -1.11 29.52
C VAL A 188 -8.19 -0.71 30.96
N PHE A 189 -6.94 -0.85 31.41
CA PHE A 189 -6.53 -0.50 32.78
C PHE A 189 -6.86 0.95 33.13
N ASN A 190 -6.60 1.88 32.21
CA ASN A 190 -6.85 3.31 32.38
C ASN A 190 -8.27 3.74 31.99
N LYS A 191 -9.17 2.80 31.69
CA LYS A 191 -10.56 3.07 31.26
C LYS A 191 -10.65 4.11 30.14
N SER A 192 -9.72 4.01 29.19
CA SER A 192 -9.61 4.95 28.08
C SER A 192 -10.84 4.91 27.19
N ASP A 193 -11.41 6.06 26.86
CA ASP A 193 -12.58 6.15 25.98
C ASP A 193 -12.20 6.25 24.48
N ASN A 194 -10.90 6.18 24.16
CA ASN A 194 -10.36 6.35 22.81
C ASN A 194 -10.62 5.14 21.88
N VAL A 195 -10.41 5.37 20.58
CA VAL A 195 -10.61 4.36 19.53
C VAL A 195 -9.26 3.80 19.08
N ILE A 196 -9.16 2.48 19.00
CA ILE A 196 -8.01 1.75 18.47
C ILE A 196 -8.47 0.97 17.23
N ILE A 197 -7.85 1.25 16.09
CA ILE A 197 -8.04 0.52 14.84
C ILE A 197 -6.85 -0.41 14.65
N VAL A 198 -7.11 -1.72 14.61
CA VAL A 198 -6.13 -2.74 14.29
C VAL A 198 -6.35 -3.19 12.84
N VAL A 199 -5.36 -2.95 11.99
CA VAL A 199 -5.37 -3.36 10.58
C VAL A 199 -4.85 -4.79 10.49
N ASP A 200 -5.77 -5.74 10.29
CA ASP A 200 -5.47 -7.18 10.19
C ASP A 200 -5.41 -7.59 8.71
N ASN A 201 -4.22 -7.45 8.12
CA ASN A 201 -3.99 -7.82 6.72
C ASN A 201 -3.33 -9.19 6.57
N GLY A 202 -3.04 -9.84 7.71
CA GLY A 202 -2.50 -11.18 7.88
C GLY A 202 -0.97 -11.22 7.94
N TYR A 203 -0.27 -10.14 7.63
CA TYR A 203 1.18 -10.12 7.43
C TYR A 203 1.82 -8.92 8.12
N THR A 204 3.11 -9.02 8.48
CA THR A 204 3.93 -7.80 8.62
C THR A 204 4.24 -7.23 7.23
N SER A 205 3.24 -6.56 6.64
CA SER A 205 3.23 -6.21 5.21
C SER A 205 4.33 -5.23 4.80
N ALA A 206 4.56 -4.18 5.59
CA ALA A 206 5.51 -3.11 5.25
C ALA A 206 6.97 -3.60 5.17
N THR A 207 7.32 -4.64 5.92
CA THR A 207 8.68 -5.20 5.99
C THR A 207 8.91 -6.39 5.08
N GLY A 208 7.94 -6.74 4.21
CA GLY A 208 8.12 -7.81 3.22
C GLY A 208 7.16 -8.98 3.33
N GLY A 209 6.20 -8.97 4.26
CA GLY A 209 5.15 -9.97 4.33
C GLY A 209 5.50 -11.19 5.19
N GLN A 210 6.09 -10.97 6.36
CA GLN A 210 6.40 -12.03 7.32
C GLN A 210 5.14 -12.57 7.99
N ASP A 211 5.16 -13.86 8.32
CA ASP A 211 4.09 -14.52 9.09
C ASP A 211 4.07 -14.05 10.55
N ILE A 212 2.86 -13.89 11.07
CA ILE A 212 2.52 -13.40 12.40
C ILE A 212 1.36 -14.23 12.99
N PRO A 213 1.02 -14.08 14.29
CA PRO A 213 -0.03 -14.90 14.90
C PRO A 213 -1.40 -14.83 14.19
N SER A 214 -1.81 -13.68 13.62
CA SER A 214 -3.08 -13.58 12.87
C SER A 214 -2.97 -13.95 11.38
N SER A 215 -1.82 -14.46 10.91
CA SER A 215 -1.72 -15.01 9.55
C SER A 215 -2.74 -16.13 9.33
N PHE A 216 -3.37 -16.17 8.15
CA PHE A 216 -4.51 -17.09 7.90
C PHE A 216 -4.17 -18.30 7.00
N TRP A 217 -2.98 -18.34 6.39
CA TRP A 217 -2.49 -19.48 5.62
C TRP A 217 -1.94 -20.58 6.52
N ASN A 218 -1.82 -21.78 5.94
CA ASN A 218 -1.18 -22.89 6.62
C ASN A 218 0.33 -22.64 6.75
N ASN A 219 0.87 -22.82 7.95
CA ASN A 219 2.30 -22.76 8.21
C ASN A 219 2.75 -24.07 8.88
N PRO A 220 3.73 -24.80 8.33
CA PRO A 220 4.15 -26.09 8.88
C PRO A 220 4.94 -26.00 10.19
N ILE A 221 5.51 -24.84 10.52
CA ILE A 221 6.43 -24.66 11.66
C ILE A 221 5.96 -23.59 12.67
N ARG A 222 4.80 -22.95 12.45
CA ARG A 222 4.26 -21.89 13.33
C ARG A 222 2.78 -22.09 13.59
N ALA A 223 2.36 -21.78 14.81
CA ALA A 223 0.95 -21.61 15.15
C ALA A 223 0.47 -20.22 14.69
N THR A 224 -0.64 -20.19 13.95
CA THR A 224 -1.23 -18.97 13.37
C THR A 224 -2.76 -19.00 13.54
N ARG A 225 -3.50 -18.07 12.91
CA ARG A 225 -4.97 -17.90 13.02
C ARG A 225 -5.44 -17.46 14.41
N ASN A 226 -4.58 -16.81 15.18
CA ASN A 226 -4.95 -16.18 16.43
C ASN A 226 -5.87 -14.98 16.14
N SER A 227 -7.06 -14.98 16.74
CA SER A 227 -8.03 -13.90 16.55
C SER A 227 -7.68 -12.69 17.41
N ILE A 228 -7.50 -11.53 16.75
CA ILE A 228 -7.27 -10.25 17.41
C ILE A 228 -8.47 -9.86 18.27
N GLU A 229 -9.71 -10.04 17.78
CA GLU A 229 -10.91 -9.73 18.56
C GLU A 229 -10.99 -10.56 19.84
N LYS A 230 -10.74 -11.88 19.77
CA LYS A 230 -10.72 -12.72 20.97
C LYS A 230 -9.64 -12.28 21.95
N ALA A 231 -8.46 -11.91 21.45
CA ALA A 231 -7.37 -11.42 22.29
C ALA A 231 -7.77 -10.14 23.03
N VAL A 232 -8.28 -9.12 22.34
CA VAL A 232 -8.66 -7.85 22.99
C VAL A 232 -9.82 -8.03 23.99
N ARG A 233 -10.80 -8.87 23.67
CA ARG A 233 -11.88 -9.23 24.62
C ARG A 233 -11.34 -9.95 25.85
N GLY A 234 -10.37 -10.83 25.68
CA GLY A 234 -9.72 -11.54 26.78
C GLY A 234 -8.99 -10.63 27.76
N VAL A 235 -8.57 -9.43 27.33
CA VAL A 235 -7.92 -8.42 28.19
C VAL A 235 -8.93 -7.40 28.75
N GLY A 236 -10.23 -7.54 28.45
CA GLY A 236 -11.30 -6.73 29.05
C GLY A 236 -11.89 -5.64 28.15
N VAL A 237 -11.67 -5.69 26.83
CA VAL A 237 -12.38 -4.81 25.89
C VAL A 237 -13.81 -5.30 25.67
N GLU A 238 -14.80 -4.49 26.02
CA GLU A 238 -16.22 -4.78 25.83
C GLU A 238 -16.69 -4.37 24.41
N TRP A 239 -16.34 -3.15 23.99
CA TRP A 239 -16.61 -2.65 22.64
C TRP A 239 -15.51 -3.09 21.66
N ALA A 240 -15.72 -4.24 21.02
CA ALA A 240 -14.90 -4.70 19.90
C ALA A 240 -15.76 -5.04 18.68
N ARG A 241 -15.30 -4.67 17.48
CA ARG A 241 -15.98 -4.93 16.20
C ARG A 241 -14.97 -5.36 15.14
N THR A 242 -15.15 -6.56 14.57
CA THR A 242 -14.37 -7.01 13.40
C THR A 242 -15.11 -6.74 12.10
N ILE A 243 -14.43 -6.12 11.14
CA ILE A 243 -14.89 -5.90 9.79
C ILE A 243 -14.05 -6.77 8.85
N THR A 244 -14.59 -7.91 8.43
CA THR A 244 -13.90 -8.94 7.64
C THR A 244 -13.71 -8.59 6.16
N ARG A 245 -14.34 -7.50 5.69
CA ARG A 245 -14.16 -6.93 4.35
C ARG A 245 -14.07 -5.43 4.47
N THR A 246 -12.85 -4.88 4.50
CA THR A 246 -12.64 -3.44 4.62
C THR A 246 -13.15 -2.66 3.40
N TYR A 247 -13.27 -3.31 2.23
CA TYR A 247 -13.86 -2.71 1.03
C TYR A 247 -15.35 -2.36 1.17
N ASP A 248 -16.05 -2.89 2.18
CA ASP A 248 -17.37 -2.39 2.55
C ASP A 248 -17.24 -1.03 3.24
N LEU A 249 -17.17 0.01 2.41
CA LEU A 249 -16.86 1.36 2.87
C LEU A 249 -17.97 1.93 3.76
N THR A 250 -19.22 1.60 3.47
CA THR A 250 -20.37 2.02 4.29
C THR A 250 -20.24 1.43 5.69
N LYS A 251 -20.00 0.12 5.81
CA LYS A 251 -19.81 -0.53 7.12
C LYS A 251 -18.59 0.02 7.86
N MET A 252 -17.47 0.25 7.17
CA MET A 252 -16.28 0.88 7.77
C MET A 252 -16.58 2.27 8.32
N ARG A 253 -17.26 3.12 7.54
CA ARG A 253 -17.64 4.48 7.94
C ARG A 253 -18.58 4.46 9.14
N ASP A 254 -19.64 3.66 9.07
CA ASP A 254 -20.69 3.64 10.08
C ASP A 254 -20.17 3.07 11.41
N THR A 255 -19.34 2.02 11.36
CA THR A 255 -18.70 1.45 12.56
C THR A 255 -17.71 2.44 13.18
N LEU A 256 -16.92 3.15 12.36
CA LEU A 256 -16.01 4.17 12.86
C LEU A 256 -16.78 5.34 13.50
N LYS A 257 -17.85 5.80 12.86
CA LYS A 257 -18.72 6.85 13.40
C LYS A 257 -19.31 6.42 14.74
N GLU A 258 -19.87 5.21 14.82
CA GLU A 258 -20.38 4.62 16.06
C GLU A 258 -19.29 4.61 17.16
N ALA A 259 -18.08 4.14 16.85
CA ALA A 259 -16.96 4.11 17.79
C ALA A 259 -16.61 5.49 18.35
N LEU A 260 -16.75 6.54 17.53
CA LEU A 260 -16.42 7.91 17.89
C LEU A 260 -17.55 8.61 18.66
N THR A 261 -18.81 8.24 18.44
CA THR A 261 -19.98 8.94 19.00
C THR A 261 -20.75 8.15 20.07
N THR A 262 -20.53 6.85 20.21
CA THR A 262 -21.26 6.02 21.18
C THR A 262 -21.09 6.52 22.62
N SER A 263 -22.13 6.43 23.44
CA SER A 263 -22.07 6.74 24.87
C SER A 263 -21.42 5.63 25.71
N GLU A 264 -21.22 4.44 25.13
CA GLU A 264 -20.54 3.31 25.79
C GLU A 264 -19.13 3.70 26.23
N LYS A 265 -18.78 3.31 27.46
CA LYS A 265 -17.51 3.67 28.11
C LYS A 265 -16.45 2.59 27.92
N GLY A 266 -15.19 2.98 28.05
CA GLY A 266 -14.04 2.10 27.86
C GLY A 266 -13.54 2.08 26.41
N PRO A 267 -12.46 1.33 26.12
CA PRO A 267 -11.76 1.44 24.85
C PRO A 267 -12.57 0.81 23.72
N LYS A 268 -12.55 1.45 22.54
CA LYS A 268 -13.23 0.96 21.35
C LYS A 268 -12.22 0.35 20.42
N VAL A 269 -12.34 -0.95 20.14
CA VAL A 269 -11.43 -1.63 19.20
C VAL A 269 -12.15 -2.01 17.91
N ILE A 270 -11.64 -1.51 16.78
CA ILE A 270 -12.06 -1.94 15.45
C ILE A 270 -10.97 -2.81 14.85
N VAL A 271 -11.29 -4.06 14.51
CA VAL A 271 -10.38 -4.94 13.75
C VAL A 271 -10.77 -4.86 12.28
N ALA A 272 -10.01 -4.10 11.50
CA ALA A 272 -10.22 -3.92 10.07
C ALA A 272 -9.46 -5.02 9.31
N GLN A 273 -10.17 -6.10 8.97
CA GLN A 273 -9.56 -7.34 8.48
C GLN A 273 -9.76 -7.50 6.97
N SER A 274 -8.67 -7.58 6.21
CA SER A 274 -8.66 -7.92 4.79
C SER A 274 -7.25 -8.16 4.29
N GLU A 275 -7.04 -9.25 3.56
CA GLU A 275 -5.72 -9.67 3.09
C GLU A 275 -4.95 -8.57 2.33
N CYS A 276 -3.66 -8.42 2.66
CA CYS A 276 -2.72 -7.60 1.91
C CYS A 276 -2.74 -7.92 0.41
N MET A 277 -3.20 -6.96 -0.40
CA MET A 277 -3.36 -7.16 -1.84
C MET A 277 -2.05 -7.49 -2.57
N LEU A 278 -0.92 -6.95 -2.11
CA LEU A 278 0.37 -7.26 -2.72
C LEU A 278 0.72 -8.74 -2.55
N ASN A 279 0.59 -9.28 -1.33
CA ASN A 279 0.85 -10.69 -1.05
C ASN A 279 -0.18 -11.60 -1.72
N LYS A 280 -1.46 -11.19 -1.73
CA LYS A 280 -2.51 -11.87 -2.51
C LYS A 280 -2.13 -12.00 -3.98
N GLN A 281 -1.72 -10.90 -4.61
CA GLN A 281 -1.33 -10.90 -6.03
C GLN A 281 -0.07 -11.73 -6.29
N ARG A 282 0.91 -11.72 -5.38
CA ARG A 282 2.09 -12.60 -5.47
C ARG A 282 1.72 -14.09 -5.46
N ARG A 283 0.71 -14.47 -4.67
CA ARG A 283 0.20 -15.86 -4.61
C ARG A 283 -0.69 -16.22 -5.80
N VAL A 284 -1.65 -15.36 -6.13
CA VAL A 284 -2.73 -15.67 -7.07
C VAL A 284 -2.29 -15.49 -8.53
N ARG A 285 -1.43 -14.52 -8.86
CA ARG A 285 -1.02 -14.28 -10.27
C ARG A 285 -0.33 -15.49 -10.93
N PRO A 286 0.63 -16.18 -10.27
CA PRO A 286 1.22 -17.40 -10.83
C PRO A 286 0.19 -18.53 -11.01
N GLN A 287 -0.70 -18.72 -10.03
CA GLN A 287 -1.76 -19.73 -10.09
C GLN A 287 -2.71 -19.48 -11.26
N MET A 288 -3.13 -18.23 -11.45
CA MET A 288 -3.97 -17.83 -12.58
C MET A 288 -3.25 -18.01 -13.91
N ARG A 289 -1.97 -17.67 -14.01
CA ARG A 289 -1.19 -17.88 -15.24
C ARG A 289 -1.13 -19.36 -15.60
N ALA A 290 -0.82 -20.23 -14.63
CA ALA A 290 -0.80 -21.67 -14.84
C ALA A 290 -2.18 -22.22 -15.23
N ALA A 291 -3.27 -21.68 -14.67
CA ALA A 291 -4.63 -22.06 -15.07
C ALA A 291 -4.95 -21.65 -16.51
N VAL A 292 -4.56 -20.44 -16.92
CA VAL A 292 -4.70 -19.97 -18.31
C VAL A 292 -3.91 -20.86 -19.27
N GLU A 293 -2.67 -21.22 -18.92
CA GLU A 293 -1.84 -22.13 -19.72
C GLU A 293 -2.45 -23.55 -19.84
N ARG A 294 -3.21 -24.00 -18.84
CA ARG A 294 -3.98 -25.25 -18.88
C ARG A 294 -5.29 -25.15 -19.67
N GLY A 295 -5.59 -24.01 -20.28
CA GLY A 295 -6.85 -23.79 -21.00
C GLY A 295 -8.07 -23.57 -20.08
N GLU A 296 -7.86 -23.34 -18.79
CA GLU A 296 -8.97 -23.08 -17.86
C GLU A 296 -9.53 -21.68 -18.07
N ARG A 297 -10.87 -21.56 -18.00
CA ARG A 297 -11.57 -20.28 -18.11
C ARG A 297 -11.31 -19.43 -16.87
N ILE A 298 -10.68 -18.28 -17.05
CA ILE A 298 -10.37 -17.34 -15.96
C ILE A 298 -11.09 -16.02 -16.20
N VAL A 299 -11.76 -15.51 -15.15
CA VAL A 299 -12.43 -14.20 -15.18
C VAL A 299 -11.71 -13.25 -14.26
N ARG A 300 -11.34 -12.09 -14.79
CA ARG A 300 -10.73 -10.99 -14.05
C ARG A 300 -11.66 -9.80 -14.09
N GLU A 301 -11.97 -9.25 -12.92
CA GLU A 301 -12.72 -8.01 -12.83
C GLU A 301 -11.78 -6.82 -12.98
N ARG A 302 -12.26 -5.82 -13.72
CA ARG A 302 -11.65 -4.50 -13.85
C ARG A 302 -12.75 -3.45 -13.74
N PHE A 303 -12.38 -2.27 -13.26
CA PHE A 303 -13.28 -1.12 -13.29
C PHE A 303 -12.90 -0.19 -14.44
N GLY A 304 -13.91 0.42 -15.04
CA GLY A 304 -13.76 1.50 -16.01
C GLY A 304 -14.55 2.73 -15.57
N VAL A 305 -14.33 3.84 -16.25
CA VAL A 305 -15.06 5.08 -16.07
C VAL A 305 -15.70 5.44 -17.40
N ASP A 306 -17.00 5.63 -17.40
CA ASP A 306 -17.75 6.18 -18.52
C ASP A 306 -17.49 7.69 -18.58
N ALA A 307 -16.94 8.16 -19.70
CA ALA A 307 -16.59 9.55 -19.91
C ALA A 307 -17.84 10.45 -20.02
N ASP A 308 -18.95 9.92 -20.55
CA ASP A 308 -20.18 10.70 -20.76
C ASP A 308 -20.83 11.04 -19.40
N THR A 309 -20.80 10.08 -18.47
CA THR A 309 -21.32 10.25 -17.11
C THR A 309 -20.33 10.94 -16.16
N CYS A 310 -19.04 10.96 -16.50
CA CYS A 310 -18.01 11.57 -15.64
C CYS A 310 -18.17 13.09 -15.59
N THR A 311 -18.23 13.64 -14.38
CA THR A 311 -18.30 15.09 -14.16
C THR A 311 -16.94 15.77 -14.22
N GLY A 312 -15.83 15.01 -14.19
CA GLY A 312 -14.48 15.57 -14.17
C GLY A 312 -14.07 16.19 -12.83
N ASP A 313 -14.80 15.92 -11.74
CA ASP A 313 -14.49 16.49 -10.43
C ASP A 313 -13.26 15.85 -9.74
N HIS A 314 -12.89 14.64 -10.17
CA HIS A 314 -11.82 13.78 -9.66
C HIS A 314 -11.91 13.44 -8.16
N SER A 315 -13.11 13.53 -7.58
CA SER A 315 -13.35 13.19 -6.16
C SER A 315 -13.05 11.72 -5.87
N CYS A 316 -13.28 10.82 -6.84
CA CYS A 316 -12.96 9.41 -6.73
C CYS A 316 -11.44 9.15 -6.58
N ILE A 317 -10.59 9.97 -7.21
CA ILE A 317 -9.13 9.91 -7.06
C ILE A 317 -8.75 10.41 -5.66
N ARG A 318 -9.27 11.58 -5.24
CA ARG A 318 -8.94 12.17 -3.93
C ARG A 318 -9.41 11.32 -2.76
N LEU A 319 -10.54 10.64 -2.87
CA LEU A 319 -11.09 9.82 -1.78
C LEU A 319 -10.53 8.40 -1.73
N SER A 320 -10.20 7.78 -2.87
CA SER A 320 -9.63 6.42 -2.89
C SER A 320 -8.09 6.39 -2.85
N GLY A 321 -7.46 7.44 -3.38
CA GLY A 321 -6.03 7.55 -3.64
C GLY A 321 -5.46 6.49 -4.59
N CYS A 322 -6.30 5.77 -5.34
CA CYS A 322 -5.89 4.59 -6.09
C CYS A 322 -4.87 4.95 -7.19
N PRO A 323 -3.68 4.31 -7.25
CA PRO A 323 -2.65 4.61 -8.24
C PRO A 323 -3.05 4.14 -9.65
N SER A 324 -4.10 3.33 -9.78
CA SER A 324 -4.68 2.94 -11.07
C SER A 324 -5.76 3.90 -11.55
N LEU A 325 -6.06 4.98 -10.83
CA LEU A 325 -6.90 6.07 -11.34
C LEU A 325 -6.02 7.24 -11.75
N THR A 326 -6.14 7.67 -12.99
CA THR A 326 -5.44 8.83 -13.55
C THR A 326 -6.42 9.75 -14.26
N ILE A 327 -5.92 10.85 -14.79
CA ILE A 327 -6.67 11.84 -15.57
C ILE A 327 -6.34 11.63 -17.05
N ALA A 328 -7.33 11.71 -17.92
CA ALA A 328 -7.18 11.65 -19.37
C ALA A 328 -8.02 12.74 -20.05
N PRO A 329 -7.63 13.21 -21.25
CA PRO A 329 -8.45 14.12 -22.03
C PRO A 329 -9.85 13.55 -22.26
N HIS A 330 -10.86 14.43 -22.32
CA HIS A 330 -12.21 14.03 -22.67
C HIS A 330 -12.25 13.51 -24.14
N PRO A 331 -12.94 12.38 -24.43
CA PRO A 331 -13.02 11.86 -25.79
C PRO A 331 -13.83 12.76 -26.74
N ASP A 332 -14.86 13.45 -26.23
CA ASP A 332 -15.57 14.52 -26.96
C ASP A 332 -14.71 15.80 -27.01
N PRO A 333 -14.31 16.29 -28.22
CA PRO A 333 -13.51 17.50 -28.37
C PRO A 333 -14.20 18.79 -27.92
N LEU A 334 -15.53 18.77 -27.75
CA LEU A 334 -16.30 19.92 -27.26
C LEU A 334 -16.21 20.09 -25.73
N ARG A 335 -15.81 19.04 -24.99
CA ARG A 335 -15.64 19.08 -23.54
C ARG A 335 -14.16 19.22 -23.19
N LYS A 336 -13.84 20.27 -22.42
CA LYS A 336 -12.45 20.61 -22.07
C LYS A 336 -12.00 19.96 -20.75
N GLU A 337 -12.95 19.66 -19.87
CA GLU A 337 -12.67 19.08 -18.56
C GLU A 337 -12.20 17.62 -18.72
N PRO A 338 -11.03 17.26 -18.18
CA PRO A 338 -10.52 15.92 -18.34
C PRO A 338 -11.27 14.92 -17.45
N VAL A 339 -11.36 13.68 -17.91
CA VAL A 339 -12.10 12.61 -17.24
C VAL A 339 -11.15 11.71 -16.46
N THR A 340 -11.69 11.00 -15.47
CA THR A 340 -10.94 9.93 -14.80
C THR A 340 -10.79 8.73 -15.73
N LYS A 341 -9.60 8.13 -15.76
CA LYS A 341 -9.28 6.93 -16.51
C LYS A 341 -8.70 5.86 -15.59
N VAL A 342 -9.14 4.62 -15.76
CA VAL A 342 -8.61 3.47 -15.03
C VAL A 342 -7.48 2.81 -15.82
N LEU A 343 -6.29 2.72 -15.24
CA LEU A 343 -5.10 2.08 -15.82
C LEU A 343 -5.18 0.54 -15.78
N ASP A 344 -4.37 -0.11 -16.63
CA ASP A 344 -4.30 -1.58 -16.74
C ASP A 344 -3.71 -2.25 -15.49
N SER A 345 -3.07 -1.47 -14.62
CA SER A 345 -2.59 -1.93 -13.30
C SER A 345 -3.73 -2.23 -12.32
N CYS A 346 -4.99 -1.92 -12.66
CA CYS A 346 -6.15 -2.17 -11.82
C CYS A 346 -6.34 -3.66 -11.52
N VAL A 347 -6.49 -3.98 -10.23
CA VAL A 347 -6.68 -5.35 -9.73
C VAL A 347 -8.14 -5.69 -9.41
N GLY A 348 -9.08 -4.82 -9.77
CA GLY A 348 -10.51 -5.11 -9.59
C GLY A 348 -11.02 -5.06 -8.14
N CYS A 349 -10.39 -4.32 -7.24
CA CYS A 349 -10.74 -4.32 -5.80
C CYS A 349 -12.12 -3.75 -5.44
N GLY A 350 -12.76 -2.97 -6.32
CA GLY A 350 -14.09 -2.40 -6.09
C GLY A 350 -14.16 -1.12 -5.26
N LEU A 351 -13.08 -0.71 -4.57
CA LEU A 351 -13.09 0.48 -3.70
C LEU A 351 -13.58 1.76 -4.41
N CYS A 352 -13.17 2.01 -5.65
CA CYS A 352 -13.59 3.22 -6.38
C CYS A 352 -15.11 3.28 -6.60
N GLY A 353 -15.77 2.13 -6.81
CA GLY A 353 -17.22 2.05 -6.89
C GLY A 353 -17.88 2.26 -5.52
N GLU A 354 -17.35 1.64 -4.47
CA GLU A 354 -17.83 1.81 -3.09
C GLU A 354 -17.73 3.28 -2.65
N VAL A 355 -16.63 3.96 -2.99
CA VAL A 355 -16.44 5.42 -2.79
C VAL A 355 -17.52 6.22 -3.51
N ALA A 356 -17.79 5.90 -4.77
CA ALA A 356 -18.78 6.63 -5.56
C ALA A 356 -20.18 6.55 -4.93
N HIS A 357 -20.56 5.37 -4.42
CA HIS A 357 -21.84 5.19 -3.73
C HIS A 357 -21.85 5.87 -2.35
N ALA A 358 -20.86 5.58 -1.50
CA ALA A 358 -20.84 6.07 -0.12
C ALA A 358 -20.68 7.59 -0.01
N ALA A 359 -19.97 8.21 -0.96
CA ALA A 359 -19.77 9.66 -1.02
C ALA A 359 -20.72 10.37 -1.99
N LYS A 360 -21.70 9.67 -2.57
CA LYS A 360 -22.69 10.20 -3.53
C LYS A 360 -22.04 10.96 -4.70
N LEU A 361 -21.01 10.37 -5.30
CA LEU A 361 -20.33 10.91 -6.47
C LEU A 361 -21.07 10.57 -7.76
N CYS A 362 -20.59 11.07 -8.90
CA CYS A 362 -21.13 10.71 -10.21
C CYS A 362 -21.11 9.18 -10.42
N PRO A 363 -22.16 8.59 -11.00
CA PRO A 363 -22.27 7.14 -11.19
C PRO A 363 -21.50 6.65 -12.43
N SER A 364 -20.28 7.18 -12.65
CA SER A 364 -19.51 6.93 -13.87
C SER A 364 -18.75 5.60 -13.87
N PHE A 365 -18.68 4.89 -12.73
CA PHE A 365 -17.93 3.63 -12.66
C PHE A 365 -18.76 2.46 -13.17
N TYR A 366 -18.14 1.65 -14.04
CA TYR A 366 -18.69 0.37 -14.46
C TYR A 366 -17.69 -0.75 -14.18
N ARG A 367 -18.22 -1.96 -13.98
CA ARG A 367 -17.41 -3.18 -13.83
C ARG A 367 -17.35 -3.93 -15.15
N ALA A 368 -16.15 -4.17 -15.64
CA ALA A 368 -15.86 -4.99 -16.81
C ALA A 368 -15.25 -6.32 -16.38
N SER A 369 -15.60 -7.39 -17.09
CA SER A 369 -15.01 -8.72 -16.91
C SER A 369 -14.12 -9.03 -18.12
N ILE A 370 -12.84 -9.28 -17.85
CA ILE A 370 -11.88 -9.77 -18.82
C ILE A 370 -11.85 -11.29 -18.69
N ILE A 371 -12.13 -11.99 -19.78
CA ILE A 371 -12.22 -13.46 -19.81
C ILE A 371 -11.05 -14.00 -20.62
N GLU A 372 -10.22 -14.82 -19.99
CA GLU A 372 -9.19 -15.64 -20.63
C GLU A 372 -9.75 -17.05 -20.85
N ASN A 373 -9.43 -17.68 -21.98
CA ASN A 373 -10.00 -18.96 -22.42
C ASN A 373 -11.55 -18.95 -22.40
N PRO A 374 -12.20 -18.09 -23.20
CA PRO A 374 -13.66 -17.97 -23.20
C PRO A 374 -14.33 -19.26 -23.72
N THR A 375 -15.43 -19.65 -23.08
CA THR A 375 -16.26 -20.75 -23.57
C THR A 375 -17.04 -20.33 -24.82
N GLN A 376 -17.57 -21.31 -25.58
CA GLN A 376 -18.46 -21.03 -26.70
C GLN A 376 -19.66 -20.16 -26.29
N TRP A 377 -20.17 -20.35 -25.07
CA TRP A 377 -21.24 -19.54 -24.50
C TRP A 377 -20.81 -18.08 -24.24
N ASP A 378 -19.59 -17.85 -23.74
CA ASP A 378 -19.05 -16.49 -23.57
C ASP A 378 -18.92 -15.78 -24.92
N GLN A 379 -18.40 -16.47 -25.93
CA GLN A 379 -18.26 -15.93 -27.28
C GLN A 379 -19.62 -15.61 -27.91
N MET A 380 -20.61 -16.49 -27.75
CA MET A 380 -21.96 -16.24 -28.25
C MET A 380 -22.61 -15.03 -27.56
N LYS A 381 -22.47 -14.93 -26.23
CA LYS A 381 -22.95 -13.76 -25.47
C LYS A 381 -22.27 -12.47 -25.92
N ALA A 382 -20.97 -12.50 -26.17
CA ALA A 382 -20.24 -11.34 -26.67
C ALA A 382 -20.77 -10.90 -28.04
N ARG A 383 -20.91 -11.84 -29.00
CA ARG A 383 -21.47 -11.55 -30.33
C ARG A 383 -22.87 -10.95 -30.28
N LEU A 384 -23.74 -11.50 -29.42
CA LEU A 384 -25.09 -10.96 -29.25
C LEU A 384 -25.07 -9.55 -28.66
N ARG A 385 -24.25 -9.31 -27.62
CA ARG A 385 -24.09 -7.99 -27.02
C ARG A 385 -23.58 -6.97 -28.03
N ASP A 386 -22.55 -7.32 -28.80
CA ASP A 386 -21.96 -6.44 -29.81
C ASP A 386 -22.95 -6.13 -30.94
N ALA A 387 -23.76 -7.10 -31.35
CA ALA A 387 -24.82 -6.89 -32.34
C ALA A 387 -25.87 -5.89 -31.85
N VAL A 388 -26.32 -6.04 -30.60
CA VAL A 388 -27.30 -5.14 -29.96
C VAL A 388 -26.72 -3.74 -29.76
N ILE A 389 -25.52 -3.63 -29.18
CA ILE A 389 -24.82 -2.36 -28.97
C ILE A 389 -24.62 -1.65 -30.31
N GLY A 390 -24.10 -2.35 -31.31
CA GLY A 390 -23.89 -1.80 -32.65
C GLY A 390 -25.19 -1.35 -33.32
N PHE A 391 -26.30 -2.05 -33.11
CA PHE A 391 -27.62 -1.61 -33.60
C PHE A 391 -28.04 -0.27 -32.98
N PHE A 392 -27.91 -0.12 -31.66
CA PHE A 392 -28.25 1.12 -30.96
C PHE A 392 -27.30 2.27 -31.34
N GLN A 393 -26.00 2.02 -31.42
CA GLN A 393 -25.01 3.03 -31.84
C GLN A 393 -25.28 3.53 -33.26
N ARG A 394 -25.56 2.63 -34.22
CA ARG A 394 -25.93 3.01 -35.59
C ARG A 394 -27.22 3.84 -35.63
N ARG A 395 -28.22 3.50 -34.80
CA ARG A 395 -29.46 4.28 -34.69
C ARG A 395 -29.21 5.67 -34.11
N LEU A 396 -28.35 5.79 -33.10
CA LEU A 396 -28.00 7.06 -32.47
C LEU A 396 -27.23 7.95 -33.46
N ALA A 397 -26.22 7.39 -34.13
CA ALA A 397 -25.43 8.09 -35.16
C ALA A 397 -26.29 8.59 -36.33
N ARG A 398 -27.30 7.80 -36.74
CA ARG A 398 -28.28 8.26 -37.75
C ARG A 398 -29.09 9.46 -37.25
N LYS A 399 -29.55 9.45 -35.99
CA LYS A 399 -30.31 10.58 -35.43
C LYS A 399 -29.48 11.87 -35.34
N THR A 400 -28.21 11.77 -34.95
CA THR A 400 -27.32 12.93 -34.85
C THR A 400 -26.79 13.42 -36.20
N ALA A 401 -26.83 12.61 -37.26
CA ALA A 401 -26.45 13.05 -38.61
C ALA A 401 -27.55 13.87 -39.34
N PHE A 402 -28.78 13.91 -38.80
CA PHE A 402 -29.92 14.67 -39.34
C PHE A 402 -30.29 15.91 -38.48
N ALA A 403 -29.47 16.24 -37.48
CA ALA A 403 -29.56 17.46 -36.67
C ALA A 403 -28.26 18.25 -36.88
#